data_AF-A0A0Q2RRE2-F1
#
_entry.id   AF-A0A0Q2RRE2-F1
#
_cell.length_a   1.000
_cell.length_b   1.000
_cell.length_c   1.000
_cell.angle_alpha   90.00
_cell.angle_beta   90.00
_cell.angle_gamma   90.00
#
_symmetry.space_group_name_H-M   'P 1'
#
loop_
_entity.id
_entity.type
_entity.pdbx_description
1 polymer ?
#
loop_
_entity_poly.entity_id
_entity_poly.type
_entity_poly.pdbx_seq_one_letter_code
_entity_poly.pdbx_strand_id
1 'polypeptide(L)' 'MQPSEIVVPQLDEQSAKPDLRPKLRQAYISERQRLELVEIELNRSKVVMIDENGRIVRFSPTSEH' A
#
# COMPACT_ATOMS: atom_id res chain seq x y z
N MET A 1 54.90 19.15 24.56
CA MET A 1 53.79 18.99 23.59
C MET A 1 52.55 18.68 24.41
N GLN A 2 51.49 19.48 24.29
CA GLN A 2 50.21 19.20 24.96
C GLN A 2 49.43 18.21 24.06
N PRO A 3 48.88 17.11 24.59
CA PRO A 3 48.08 16.21 23.78
C PRO A 3 46.74 16.87 23.43
N SER A 4 46.38 16.87 22.16
CA SER A 4 45.07 17.34 21.69
C SER A 4 44.01 16.31 22.05
N GLU A 5 42.92 16.75 22.68
CA GLU A 5 41.79 15.88 23.01
C GLU A 5 40.71 15.99 21.92
N ILE A 6 40.18 14.85 21.49
CA ILE A 6 39.09 14.80 20.52
C ILE A 6 37.78 14.98 21.27
N VAL A 7 37.17 16.16 21.15
CA VAL A 7 35.84 16.42 21.68
C VAL A 7 34.83 15.88 20.68
N VAL A 8 34.31 14.68 20.94
CA VAL A 8 33.16 14.14 20.21
C VAL A 8 31.91 14.90 20.70
N PRO A 9 31.19 15.62 19.83
CA PRO A 9 29.93 16.23 20.22
C PRO A 9 29.00 15.11 20.68
N GLN A 10 28.59 15.15 21.95
CA GLN A 10 27.50 14.29 22.38
C GLN A 10 26.26 14.81 21.65
N LEU A 11 25.82 14.05 20.64
CA LEU A 11 24.52 14.24 20.04
C LEU A 11 23.52 14.09 21.17
N ASP A 12 23.02 15.21 21.69
CA ASP A 12 21.97 15.24 22.69
C ASP A 12 20.92 14.19 22.31
N GLU A 13 20.74 13.19 23.15
CA GLU A 13 19.86 12.03 22.90
C GLU A 13 18.36 12.41 22.85
N GLN A 14 18.01 13.67 22.66
CA GLN A 14 16.64 14.15 22.62
C GLN A 14 16.31 14.88 21.31
N SER A 15 16.25 14.11 20.23
CA SER A 15 15.10 14.25 19.35
C SER A 15 14.33 12.95 19.44
N ALA A 16 13.32 12.92 20.32
CA ALA A 16 12.32 11.88 20.36
C ALA A 16 11.55 11.90 19.03
N LYS A 17 12.18 11.35 17.97
CA LYS A 17 11.51 11.15 16.70
C LYS A 17 10.35 10.19 16.99
N PRO A 18 9.10 10.55 16.64
CA PRO A 18 7.97 9.67 16.87
C PRO A 18 8.26 8.34 16.17
N ASP A 19 8.01 7.23 16.86
CA ASP A 19 8.14 5.92 16.24
C ASP A 19 7.10 5.81 15.12
N LEU A 20 7.57 5.94 13.86
CA LEU A 20 6.73 5.89 12.67
C LEU A 20 6.36 4.46 12.26
N ARG A 21 7.02 3.44 12.83
CA ARG A 21 6.79 2.02 12.51
C ARG A 21 5.31 1.61 12.65
N PRO A 22 4.59 1.94 13.74
CA PRO A 22 3.16 1.62 13.85
C PRO A 22 2.31 2.31 12.77
N LYS A 23 2.59 3.57 12.43
CA LYS A 23 1.85 4.30 11.38
C LYS A 23 2.06 3.67 10.01
N LEU A 24 3.30 3.33 9.68
CA LEU A 24 3.65 2.67 8.42
C LEU A 24 3.04 1.27 8.32
N ARG A 25 3.09 0.50 9.42
CA ARG A 25 2.44 -0.82 9.49
C ARG A 25 0.94 -0.71 9.24
N GLN A 26 0.27 0.24 9.89
CA GLN A 26 -1.17 0.43 9.73
C GLN A 26 -1.52 0.84 8.29
N ALA A 27 -0.77 1.79 7.70
CA ALA A 27 -0.97 2.23 6.32
C ALA A 27 -0.76 1.08 5.32
N TYR A 28 0.24 0.22 5.53
CA TYR A 28 0.46 -0.96 4.70
C TYR A 28 -0.71 -1.94 4.77
N ILE A 29 -1.21 -2.24 5.97
CA ILE A 29 -2.34 -3.15 6.15
C ILE A 29 -3.59 -2.61 5.47
N SER A 30 -3.90 -1.31 5.64
CA SER A 30 -5.08 -0.71 5.03
C SER A 30 -5.01 -0.68 3.51
N GLU A 31 -3.87 -0.28 2.94
CA GLU A 31 -3.71 -0.24 1.48
C GLU A 31 -3.71 -1.64 0.86
N ARG A 32 -3.14 -2.65 1.54
CA ARG A 32 -3.21 -4.04 1.08
C ARG A 32 -4.65 -4.54 0.99
N GLN A 33 -5.47 -4.29 2.01
CA GLN A 33 -6.89 -4.69 2.02
C GLN A 33 -7.69 -3.97 0.93
N ARG A 34 -7.43 -2.68 0.74
CA ARG A 34 -8.04 -1.89 -0.33
C ARG A 34 -7.69 -2.44 -1.71
N LEU A 35 -6.42 -2.78 -1.94
CA LEU A 35 -5.96 -3.32 -3.21
C LEU A 35 -6.60 -4.67 -3.53
N GLU A 36 -6.74 -5.55 -2.55
CA GLU A 36 -7.41 -6.85 -2.73
C GLU A 36 -8.84 -6.67 -3.25
N LEU A 37 -9.62 -5.75 -2.67
CA LEU A 37 -10.96 -5.43 -3.15
C LEU A 37 -10.96 -4.86 -4.57
N VAL A 38 -10.06 -3.92 -4.86
CA VAL A 38 -9.93 -3.29 -6.19
C VAL A 38 -9.53 -4.32 -7.24
N GLU A 39 -8.64 -5.25 -6.93
CA GLU A 39 -8.23 -6.31 -7.86
C GLU A 39 -9.38 -7.26 -8.19
N ILE A 40 -10.19 -7.63 -7.19
CA ILE A 40 -11.40 -8.44 -7.39
C ILE A 40 -12.39 -7.69 -8.30
N GLU A 41 -12.64 -6.42 -8.05
CA GLU A 41 -13.55 -5.60 -8.86
C GLU A 41 -13.04 -5.43 -10.30
N LEU A 42 -11.74 -5.14 -10.47
CA LEU A 42 -11.11 -5.05 -11.79
C LEU A 42 -11.19 -6.38 -12.54
N ASN A 43 -10.99 -7.51 -11.86
CA ASN A 43 -11.12 -8.82 -12.48
C ASN A 43 -12.56 -9.07 -12.95
N ARG A 44 -13.57 -8.75 -12.14
CA ARG A 44 -14.99 -8.81 -12.55
C ARG A 44 -15.29 -7.88 -13.73
N SER A 45 -14.69 -6.69 -13.77
CA SER A 45 -14.86 -5.74 -14.88
C SER A 45 -14.22 -6.17 -16.20
N LYS A 46 -13.21 -7.05 -16.15
CA LYS A 46 -12.49 -7.56 -17.33
C LYS A 46 -13.20 -8.71 -18.02
N VAL A 47 -14.20 -9.32 -17.39
CA VAL A 47 -15.00 -10.38 -18.01
C VAL A 47 -15.99 -9.74 -18.99
N VAL A 48 -15.69 -9.85 -20.27
CA VAL A 48 -16.55 -9.41 -21.38
C VAL A 48 -17.12 -10.61 -22.12
N MET A 49 -18.41 -10.58 -22.44
CA MET A 49 -19.04 -11.59 -23.28
C MET A 49 -18.97 -11.12 -24.74
N ILE A 50 -18.64 -12.02 -25.65
CA ILE A 50 -18.57 -11.74 -27.09
C ILE A 50 -19.57 -12.67 -27.79
N ASP A 51 -20.43 -12.12 -28.65
CA ASP A 51 -21.35 -12.93 -29.46
C ASP A 51 -20.67 -13.56 -30.69
N GLU A 52 -21.39 -14.43 -31.40
CA GLU A 52 -20.93 -15.08 -32.63
C GLU A 52 -20.54 -14.10 -33.76
N ASN A 53 -20.97 -12.84 -33.67
CA ASN A 53 -20.66 -11.77 -34.61
C ASN A 53 -19.52 -10.85 -34.11
N GLY A 54 -18.87 -11.19 -32.99
CA GLY A 54 -17.77 -10.44 -32.42
C GLY A 54 -18.18 -9.19 -31.62
N ARG A 55 -19.46 -9.02 -31.29
CA ARG A 55 -19.94 -7.85 -30.53
C ARG A 55 -19.80 -8.07 -29.03
N ILE A 56 -19.35 -7.04 -28.32
CA ILE A 56 -19.28 -7.04 -26.85
C ILE A 56 -20.71 -6.96 -26.30
N VAL A 57 -21.12 -8.01 -25.59
CA VAL A 57 -22.40 -8.09 -24.88
C VAL A 57 -22.13 -7.87 -23.39
N ARG A 58 -22.94 -7.03 -22.74
CA ARG A 58 -22.77 -6.71 -21.32
C ARG A 58 -22.98 -7.96 -20.47
N PHE A 59 -21.90 -8.47 -19.88
CA PHE A 59 -21.99 -9.49 -18.84
C PHE A 59 -22.25 -8.82 -17.50
N SER A 60 -23.47 -8.99 -16.98
CA SER A 60 -23.79 -8.63 -15.60
C SER A 60 -23.67 -9.90 -14.77
N PRO A 61 -22.55 -10.15 -14.05
CA PRO A 61 -22.53 -11.23 -13.09
C PRO A 61 -23.61 -10.90 -12.06
N THR A 62 -24.68 -11.67 -12.02
CA THR A 62 -25.71 -11.56 -10.98
C THR A 62 -25.01 -11.57 -9.63
N SER A 63 -25.15 -10.46 -8.90
CA SER A 63 -24.63 -10.36 -7.54
C SER A 63 -25.49 -11.26 -6.67
N GLU A 64 -25.08 -12.52 -6.49
CA GLU A 64 -25.60 -13.35 -5.42
C GLU A 64 -24.96 -12.88 -4.11
N HIS A 65 -25.70 -12.01 -3.42
CA HIS A 65 -25.60 -11.81 -1.98
C HIS A 65 -27.01 -11.91 -1.42
#